data_AF-A0A1M3KB85-F1
#
_entry.id   AF-A0A1M3KB85-F1
#
_cell.length_a   1.000
_cell.length_b   1.000
_cell.length_c   1.000
_cell.angle_alpha   90.00
_cell.angle_beta   90.00
_cell.angle_gamma   90.00
#
_symmetry.space_group_name_H-M   'P 1'
#
loop_
_entity.id
_entity.type
_entity.pdbx_description
1 polymer ?
#
loop_
_entity_poly.entity_id
_entity_poly.type
_entity_poly.pdbx_seq_one_letter_code
_entity_poly.pdbx_strand_id
1 'polypeptide(L)'
;MLGTFKLNRKLSLIIVISAVILGVGFLGGKWQKGIAATIPTIPKVVYIDPTFIPVNSAYGNFTATGTGFIEGVWDMEYTEVRWYGPGGPNEGFYATPPTSINNDGTELEFTIPAPAYFSTAGIAYVFIDNHPDDVNELETYGPYEIHIIPTPKLLYLPIVLK
;
A
#
# COMPACT_ATOMS: atom_id res chain seq x y z
N MET A 1 -49.26 44.93 -0.98
CA MET A 1 -49.30 44.62 -2.43
C MET A 1 -48.40 43.41 -2.67
N LEU A 2 -48.95 42.21 -2.82
CA LEU A 2 -48.19 41.07 -3.36
C LEU A 2 -48.41 41.06 -4.88
N GLY A 3 -47.39 41.49 -5.63
CA GLY A 3 -47.40 41.39 -7.08
C GLY A 3 -47.30 39.93 -7.50
N THR A 4 -48.26 39.45 -8.29
CA THR A 4 -48.19 38.14 -8.92
C THR A 4 -47.15 38.17 -10.04
N PHE A 5 -45.96 37.61 -9.78
CA PHE A 5 -44.94 37.40 -10.80
C PHE A 5 -45.46 36.37 -11.81
N LYS A 6 -45.84 36.80 -13.02
CA LYS A 6 -46.08 35.89 -14.15
C LYS A 6 -44.74 35.33 -14.61
N LEU A 7 -44.45 34.09 -14.25
CA LEU A 7 -43.24 33.40 -14.67
C LEU A 7 -43.26 33.26 -16.21
N ASN A 8 -42.30 33.89 -16.90
CA ASN A 8 -42.18 33.76 -18.35
C ASN A 8 -41.92 32.29 -18.70
N ARG A 9 -42.63 31.74 -19.70
CA ARG A 9 -42.47 30.35 -20.14
C ARG A 9 -41.02 30.00 -20.45
N LYS A 10 -40.23 30.94 -20.98
CA LYS A 10 -38.79 30.77 -21.23
C LYS A 10 -37.97 30.65 -19.93
N LEU A 11 -38.27 31.48 -18.93
CA LEU A 11 -37.61 31.46 -17.63
C LEU A 11 -37.94 30.17 -16.86
N SER A 12 -39.19 29.73 -16.96
CA SER A 12 -39.68 28.48 -16.37
C SER A 12 -38.93 27.27 -16.92
N LEU A 13 -38.71 27.25 -18.24
CA LEU A 13 -37.99 26.15 -18.91
C LEU A 13 -36.52 26.06 -18.46
N ILE A 14 -35.84 27.21 -18.33
CA ILE A 14 -34.44 27.27 -17.89
C ILE A 14 -34.29 26.72 -16.46
N ILE A 15 -35.19 27.12 -15.55
CA ILE A 15 -35.17 26.66 -14.16
C ILE A 15 -35.33 25.13 -14.10
N VAL A 16 -36.25 24.57 -14.89
CA VAL A 16 -36.48 23.12 -14.94
C VAL A 16 -35.26 22.38 -15.50
N ILE A 17 -34.66 22.85 -16.60
CA ILE A 17 -33.48 22.22 -17.19
C ILE A 17 -32.29 22.25 -16.22
N SER A 18 -32.04 23.40 -15.59
CA SER A 18 -30.96 23.51 -14.59
C SER A 18 -31.20 22.60 -13.39
N ALA A 19 -32.44 22.48 -12.91
CA ALA A 19 -32.78 21.57 -11.81
C ALA A 19 -32.57 20.09 -12.20
N VAL A 20 -32.88 19.72 -13.45
CA VAL A 20 -32.62 18.37 -13.97
C VAL A 20 -31.12 18.11 -14.09
N ILE A 21 -30.32 19.05 -14.61
CA ILE A 21 -28.86 18.90 -14.72
C ILE A 21 -28.23 18.75 -13.33
N LEU A 22 -28.64 19.58 -12.36
CA LEU A 22 -28.17 19.48 -10.99
C LEU A 22 -28.62 18.17 -10.32
N GLY A 23 -29.86 17.72 -10.57
CA GLY A 23 -30.37 16.44 -10.08
C GLY A 23 -29.61 15.24 -10.65
N VAL A 24 -29.37 15.24 -11.97
CA VAL A 24 -28.58 14.20 -12.65
C VAL A 24 -27.12 14.26 -12.22
N GLY A 25 -26.54 15.45 -11.99
CA GLY A 25 -25.19 15.61 -11.43
C GLY A 25 -25.10 15.12 -9.98
N PHE A 26 -26.14 15.28 -9.18
CA PHE A 26 -26.20 14.79 -7.79
C PHE A 26 -26.36 13.27 -7.72
N LEU A 27 -27.13 12.68 -8.64
CA LEU A 27 -27.20 11.23 -8.81
C LEU A 27 -25.89 10.68 -9.44
N GLY A 28 -25.32 11.42 -10.39
CA GLY A 28 -24.05 11.20 -11.08
C GLY A 28 -22.85 11.12 -10.13
N GLY A 29 -22.74 12.09 -9.23
CA GLY A 29 -21.68 12.15 -8.20
C GLY A 29 -21.81 11.08 -7.12
N LYS A 30 -22.93 10.34 -7.09
CA LYS A 30 -23.15 9.17 -6.23
C LYS A 30 -23.04 7.83 -6.97
N TRP A 31 -22.56 7.80 -8.22
CA TRP A 31 -22.06 6.57 -8.83
C TRP A 31 -20.71 6.22 -8.19
N GLN A 32 -20.82 5.75 -6.95
CA GLN A 32 -19.75 5.15 -6.19
C GLN A 32 -19.54 3.74 -6.76
N LYS A 33 -18.29 3.44 -7.12
CA LYS A 33 -17.72 2.10 -7.41
C LYS A 33 -18.76 1.13 -8.01
N GLY A 34 -18.81 1.05 -9.34
CA GLY A 34 -19.44 -0.11 -9.98
C GLY A 34 -18.83 -1.37 -9.35
N ILE A 35 -19.67 -2.25 -8.79
CA ILE A 35 -19.28 -3.55 -8.27
C ILE A 35 -18.66 -4.32 -9.44
N ALA A 36 -17.35 -4.20 -9.57
CA ALA A 36 -16.55 -4.87 -10.58
C ALA A 36 -15.62 -5.80 -9.82
N ALA A 37 -16.08 -7.06 -9.75
CA ALA A 37 -15.37 -8.24 -9.27
C ALA A 37 -14.90 -8.20 -7.81
N THR A 38 -15.17 -9.31 -7.12
CA THR A 38 -14.36 -9.81 -6.01
C THR A 38 -12.87 -9.81 -6.42
N ILE A 39 -12.19 -8.68 -6.22
CA ILE A 39 -10.74 -8.64 -6.22
C ILE A 39 -10.34 -9.65 -5.14
N PRO A 40 -9.42 -10.60 -5.39
CA PRO A 40 -8.85 -11.41 -4.33
C PRO A 40 -8.27 -10.43 -3.31
N THR A 41 -8.98 -10.24 -2.20
CA THR A 41 -8.62 -9.28 -1.18
C THR A 41 -7.42 -9.82 -0.40
N ILE A 42 -7.30 -11.14 -0.22
CA ILE A 42 -6.12 -11.75 0.41
C ILE A 42 -4.88 -11.51 -0.46
N PRO A 43 -3.88 -10.75 0.03
CA PRO A 43 -2.66 -10.50 -0.73
C PRO A 43 -1.90 -11.82 -0.89
N LYS A 44 -1.22 -11.97 -2.02
CA LYS A 44 -0.29 -13.07 -2.22
C LYS A 44 1.02 -12.52 -2.69
N VAL A 45 2.08 -12.79 -1.95
CA VAL A 45 3.44 -12.44 -2.35
C VAL A 45 4.06 -13.65 -3.04
N VAL A 46 4.94 -13.39 -3.99
CA VAL A 46 5.77 -14.41 -4.66
C VAL A 46 7.22 -14.23 -4.24
N TYR A 47 7.71 -12.99 -4.19
CA TYR A 47 9.10 -12.66 -3.92
C TYR A 47 9.22 -11.27 -3.31
N ILE A 48 10.26 -11.05 -2.49
CA ILE A 48 10.65 -9.75 -1.97
C ILE A 48 12.15 -9.53 -2.25
N ASP A 49 12.48 -8.40 -2.86
CA ASP A 49 13.86 -7.95 -3.11
C ASP A 49 14.19 -6.75 -2.22
N PRO A 50 15.40 -6.65 -1.64
CA PRO A 50 16.40 -7.70 -1.49
C PRO A 50 16.03 -8.70 -0.38
N THR A 51 16.39 -9.98 -0.54
CA THR A 51 16.27 -10.99 0.53
C THR A 51 17.46 -11.00 1.50
N PHE A 52 18.56 -10.32 1.18
CA PHE A 52 19.77 -10.26 1.99
C PHE A 52 20.22 -8.81 2.19
N ILE A 53 20.49 -8.44 3.44
CA ILE A 53 20.88 -7.08 3.81
C ILE A 53 22.10 -7.14 4.72
N PRO A 54 23.18 -6.40 4.42
CA PRO A 54 24.30 -6.29 5.35
C PRO A 54 23.89 -5.60 6.65
N VAL A 55 24.43 -6.07 7.79
CA VAL A 55 24.33 -5.35 9.05
C VAL A 55 24.82 -3.90 8.89
N ASN A 56 24.08 -2.95 9.44
CA ASN A 56 24.28 -1.51 9.31
C ASN A 56 24.18 -0.99 7.86
N SER A 57 23.47 -1.69 6.97
CA SER A 57 23.13 -1.16 5.65
C SER A 57 22.45 0.21 5.78
N ALA A 58 22.81 1.14 4.90
CA ALA A 58 22.13 2.43 4.73
C ALA A 58 20.92 2.32 3.80
N TYR A 59 20.75 1.19 3.12
CA TYR A 59 19.66 0.93 2.18
C TYR A 59 18.63 0.02 2.82
N GLY A 60 17.38 0.48 2.82
CA GLY A 60 16.21 -0.24 3.36
C GLY A 60 15.01 -0.21 2.44
N ASN A 61 15.22 -0.07 1.13
CA ASN A 61 14.17 -0.08 0.12
C ASN A 61 13.94 -1.52 -0.33
N PHE A 62 12.68 -1.90 -0.44
CA PHE A 62 12.27 -3.23 -0.84
C PHE A 62 11.20 -3.17 -1.92
N THR A 63 11.18 -4.19 -2.76
CA THR A 63 10.15 -4.43 -3.75
C THR A 63 9.56 -5.81 -3.50
N ALA A 64 8.26 -5.90 -3.27
CA ALA A 64 7.55 -7.15 -3.16
C ALA A 64 6.68 -7.37 -4.41
N THR A 65 6.89 -8.50 -5.07
CA THR A 65 6.12 -8.92 -6.25
C THR A 65 5.09 -9.96 -5.84
N GLY A 66 3.86 -9.83 -6.32
CA GLY A 66 2.73 -10.62 -5.90
C GLY A 66 1.46 -10.30 -6.67
N THR A 67 0.32 -10.45 -6.01
CA THR A 67 -1.01 -10.11 -6.52
C THR A 67 -1.91 -9.69 -5.37
N GLY A 68 -2.88 -8.82 -5.68
CA GLY A 68 -3.91 -8.41 -4.73
C GLY A 68 -3.44 -7.31 -3.78
N PHE A 69 -2.41 -6.53 -4.12
CA PHE A 69 -2.06 -5.34 -3.35
C PHE A 69 -3.07 -4.22 -3.63
N ILE A 70 -3.48 -3.50 -2.60
CA ILE A 70 -4.52 -2.49 -2.64
C ILE A 70 -3.88 -1.11 -2.50
N GLU A 71 -3.91 -0.34 -3.60
CA GLU A 71 -3.58 1.07 -3.54
C GLU A 71 -4.65 1.82 -2.75
N GLY A 72 -4.22 2.56 -1.73
CA GLY A 72 -5.08 3.29 -0.82
C GLY A 72 -6.06 4.22 -1.54
N VAL A 73 -7.37 3.93 -1.49
CA VAL A 73 -8.41 4.82 -2.02
C VAL A 73 -9.09 5.52 -0.84
N TRP A 74 -8.71 6.79 -0.60
CA TRP A 74 -9.29 7.65 0.45
C TRP A 74 -9.18 7.06 1.87
N ASP A 75 -8.10 6.32 2.14
CA ASP A 75 -7.80 5.65 3.42
C ASP A 75 -8.86 4.64 3.91
N MET A 76 -9.76 4.18 3.03
CA MET A 76 -10.79 3.18 3.39
C MET A 76 -10.31 1.75 3.17
N GLU A 77 -9.59 1.51 2.08
CA GLU A 77 -8.97 0.22 1.76
C GLU A 77 -7.48 0.45 1.51
N TYR A 78 -6.58 -0.31 2.13
CA TYR A 78 -5.13 -0.15 1.89
C TYR A 78 -4.33 -1.40 2.22
N THR A 79 -3.13 -1.49 1.65
CA THR A 79 -2.09 -2.44 2.07
C THR A 79 -1.18 -1.80 3.10
N GLU A 80 -0.80 -2.54 4.13
CA GLU A 80 0.24 -2.20 5.12
C GLU A 80 1.33 -3.29 5.12
N VAL A 81 2.57 -2.91 5.41
CA VAL A 81 3.69 -3.83 5.59
C VAL A 81 4.11 -3.84 7.05
N ARG A 82 4.12 -5.02 7.66
CA ARG A 82 4.70 -5.24 9.00
C ARG A 82 6.07 -5.89 8.92
N TRP A 83 7.03 -5.25 9.54
CA TRP A 83 8.41 -5.72 9.68
C TRP A 83 8.69 -6.13 11.12
N TYR A 84 9.07 -7.38 11.30
CA TYR A 84 9.64 -7.90 12.54
C TYR A 84 11.15 -8.01 12.38
N GLY A 85 11.91 -7.29 13.20
CA GLY A 85 13.36 -7.38 13.19
C GLY A 85 13.88 -8.77 13.64
N PRO A 86 15.21 -8.97 13.66
CA PRO A 86 15.84 -10.24 14.06
C PRO A 86 15.44 -10.81 15.42
N GLY A 87 14.93 -10.00 16.35
CA GLY A 87 14.40 -10.46 17.64
C GLY A 87 13.01 -11.09 17.56
N GLY A 88 12.39 -11.08 16.38
CA GLY A 88 11.09 -11.70 16.12
C GLY A 88 9.91 -10.96 16.77
N PRO A 89 8.74 -11.61 16.89
CA PRO A 89 7.50 -10.99 17.38
C PRO A 89 7.55 -10.40 18.79
N ASN A 90 8.51 -10.81 19.61
CA ASN A 90 8.62 -10.38 21.00
C ASN A 90 9.19 -8.95 21.16
N GLU A 91 9.86 -8.42 20.13
CA GLU A 91 10.39 -7.05 20.13
C GLU A 91 9.42 -6.02 19.50
N GLY A 92 8.22 -6.47 19.15
CA GLY A 92 7.24 -5.67 18.40
C GLY A 92 7.52 -5.68 16.90
N PHE A 93 6.70 -4.92 16.16
CA PHE A 93 6.87 -4.74 14.72
C PHE A 93 6.90 -3.26 14.36
N TYR A 94 7.49 -2.98 13.22
CA TYR A 94 7.37 -1.70 12.52
C TYR A 94 6.36 -1.85 11.41
N ALA A 95 5.29 -1.06 11.45
CA ALA A 95 4.31 -0.97 10.37
C ALA A 95 4.61 0.23 9.49
N THR A 96 4.48 0.06 8.18
CA THR A 96 4.65 1.14 7.21
C THR A 96 3.72 0.95 6.01
N PRO A 97 3.11 2.02 5.48
CA PRO A 97 2.44 1.93 4.21
C PRO A 97 3.47 1.69 3.08
N PRO A 98 3.05 1.04 1.99
CA PRO A 98 3.83 1.02 0.76
C PRO A 98 4.15 2.43 0.28
N THR A 99 5.37 2.62 -0.22
CA THR A 99 5.80 3.85 -0.89
C THR A 99 5.11 3.98 -2.26
N SER A 100 4.89 2.85 -2.93
CA SER A 100 4.14 2.78 -4.18
C SER A 100 3.51 1.40 -4.31
N ILE A 101 2.39 1.33 -5.03
CA ILE A 101 1.80 0.09 -5.55
C ILE A 101 1.55 0.34 -7.04
N ASN A 102 1.90 -0.62 -7.89
CA ASN A 102 1.61 -0.48 -9.32
C ASN A 102 0.11 -0.58 -9.61
N ASN A 103 -0.34 -0.03 -10.74
CA ASN A 103 -1.76 0.01 -11.09
C ASN A 103 -2.44 -1.38 -11.15
N ASP A 104 -1.66 -2.44 -11.38
CA ASP A 104 -2.15 -3.81 -11.48
C ASP A 104 -2.24 -4.52 -10.10
N GLY A 105 -1.74 -3.90 -9.02
CA GLY A 105 -1.70 -4.49 -7.68
C GLY A 105 -0.81 -5.73 -7.58
N THR A 106 0.23 -5.79 -8.40
CA THR A 106 1.18 -6.93 -8.49
C THR A 106 2.57 -6.61 -7.97
N GLU A 107 2.87 -5.34 -7.73
CA GLU A 107 4.15 -4.89 -7.19
C GLU A 107 3.87 -3.81 -6.14
N LEU A 108 4.51 -3.96 -4.98
CA LEU A 108 4.59 -2.90 -4.00
C LEU A 108 6.05 -2.57 -3.67
N GLU A 109 6.33 -1.30 -3.46
CA GLU A 109 7.60 -0.83 -2.91
C GLU A 109 7.37 -0.36 -1.48
N PHE A 110 8.30 -0.64 -0.58
CA PHE A 110 8.23 -0.14 0.80
C PHE A 110 9.63 0.13 1.34
N THR A 111 9.70 0.95 2.39
CA THR A 111 10.97 1.36 3.00
C THR A 111 10.98 1.06 4.49
N ILE A 112 12.05 0.43 4.96
CA ILE A 112 12.33 0.19 6.38
C ILE A 112 13.44 1.16 6.83
N PRO A 113 13.26 1.89 7.95
CA PRO A 113 14.24 2.87 8.42
C PRO A 113 15.63 2.27 8.69
N ALA A 114 16.57 2.56 7.80
CA ALA A 114 17.97 2.24 7.98
C ALA A 114 18.68 3.30 8.86
N PRO A 115 19.74 2.94 9.62
CA PRO A 115 20.26 1.58 9.84
C PRO A 115 19.64 0.88 11.06
N ALA A 116 18.72 1.54 11.78
CA ALA A 116 18.23 1.09 13.09
C ALA A 116 17.71 -0.35 13.08
N TYR A 117 16.90 -0.70 12.06
CA TYR A 117 16.32 -2.03 11.90
C TYR A 117 17.29 -3.08 11.31
N PHE A 118 18.50 -2.68 10.96
CA PHE A 118 19.54 -3.54 10.39
C PHE A 118 20.79 -3.64 11.26
N SER A 119 20.71 -3.26 12.53
CA SER A 119 21.85 -3.19 13.45
C SER A 119 22.33 -4.56 13.97
N THR A 120 21.49 -5.58 13.90
CA THR A 120 21.77 -6.94 14.40
C THR A 120 21.61 -7.96 13.28
N ALA A 121 22.50 -8.95 13.20
CA ALA A 121 22.37 -10.05 12.24
C ALA A 121 21.27 -11.03 12.67
N GLY A 122 20.57 -11.61 11.71
CA GLY A 122 19.53 -12.60 11.94
C GLY A 122 18.47 -12.61 10.85
N ILE A 123 17.33 -13.25 11.13
CA ILE A 123 16.20 -13.35 10.20
C ILE A 123 15.14 -12.34 10.63
N ALA A 124 14.85 -11.38 9.77
CA ALA A 124 13.69 -10.53 9.89
C ALA A 124 12.49 -11.15 9.16
N TYR A 125 11.28 -10.87 9.62
CA TYR A 125 10.06 -11.36 9.01
C TYR A 125 9.20 -10.22 8.49
N VAL A 126 8.73 -10.36 7.26
CA VAL A 126 7.83 -9.41 6.61
C VAL A 126 6.46 -10.04 6.47
N PHE A 127 5.43 -9.30 6.86
CA PHE A 127 4.03 -9.62 6.62
C PHE A 127 3.42 -8.49 5.80
N ILE A 128 2.51 -8.86 4.91
CA ILE A 128 1.72 -7.91 4.11
C ILE A 128 0.27 -8.08 4.50
N ASP A 129 -0.35 -6.99 4.90
CA ASP A 129 -1.71 -6.97 5.39
C ASP A 129 -2.55 -6.10 4.48
N ASN A 130 -3.66 -6.65 4.00
CA ASN A 130 -4.69 -5.85 3.38
C ASN A 130 -5.78 -5.52 4.40
N HIS A 131 -6.19 -4.28 4.37
CA HIS A 131 -7.31 -3.73 5.11
C HIS A 131 -8.45 -3.46 4.11
N PRO A 132 -9.35 -4.42 3.86
CA PRO A 132 -10.54 -4.19 3.06
C PRO A 132 -11.56 -3.31 3.82
N ASP A 133 -12.51 -2.73 3.09
CA ASP A 133 -13.54 -1.78 3.60
C ASP A 133 -14.46 -2.41 4.66
N ASP A 134 -14.52 -3.75 4.72
CA ASP A 134 -15.20 -4.46 5.81
C ASP A 134 -14.26 -4.54 7.03
N VAL A 135 -14.54 -3.68 8.00
CA VAL A 135 -13.72 -3.28 9.16
C VAL A 135 -13.27 -4.44 10.09
N ASN A 136 -13.60 -5.68 9.79
CA ASN A 136 -13.31 -6.85 10.62
C ASN A 136 -12.47 -7.95 9.94
N GLU A 137 -12.14 -7.83 8.65
CA GLU A 137 -11.37 -8.86 7.93
C GLU A 137 -9.97 -8.36 7.61
N LEU A 138 -9.05 -8.46 8.58
CA LEU A 138 -7.62 -8.29 8.28
C LEU A 138 -7.13 -9.49 7.47
N GLU A 139 -6.57 -9.23 6.29
CA GLU A 139 -6.06 -10.28 5.43
C GLU A 139 -4.54 -10.22 5.37
N THR A 140 -3.94 -11.07 6.19
CA THR A 140 -2.49 -11.17 6.35
C THR A 140 -1.91 -12.26 5.44
N TYR A 141 -0.80 -11.95 4.79
CA TYR A 141 0.04 -12.91 4.10
C TYR A 141 1.51 -12.81 4.55
N GLY A 142 2.12 -13.96 4.84
CA GLY A 142 3.48 -14.07 5.35
C GLY A 142 3.65 -15.25 6.32
N PRO A 143 4.82 -15.40 6.97
CA PRO A 143 5.97 -14.50 6.88
C PRO A 143 6.85 -14.70 5.64
N TYR A 144 7.52 -13.63 5.21
CA TYR A 144 8.69 -13.67 4.32
C TYR A 144 9.97 -13.42 5.10
N GLU A 145 10.97 -14.25 4.88
CA GLU A 145 12.26 -14.13 5.54
C GLU A 145 13.19 -13.18 4.78
N ILE A 146 13.74 -12.21 5.50
CA ILE A 146 14.81 -11.33 5.03
C ILE A 146 16.02 -11.56 5.93
N HIS A 147 17.15 -11.91 5.33
CA HIS A 147 18.36 -12.25 6.07
C HIS A 147 19.26 -11.02 6.25
N ILE A 148 19.39 -10.59 7.49
CA ILE A 148 20.37 -9.56 7.87
C ILE A 148 21.69 -10.27 8.18
N ILE A 149 22.67 -10.12 7.28
CA ILE A 149 23.91 -10.86 7.31
C ILE A 149 25.09 -9.97 7.75
N PRO A 150 26.08 -10.52 8.48
CA PRO A 150 27.30 -9.78 8.77
C PRO A 150 27.95 -9.29 7.47
N THR A 151 28.39 -8.03 7.44
CA THR A 151 29.10 -7.49 6.29
C THR A 151 30.33 -8.35 6.00
N PRO A 152 30.51 -8.85 4.76
CA PRO A 152 31.66 -9.70 4.44
C PRO A 152 32.95 -8.92 4.73
N LYS A 153 33.77 -9.46 5.63
CA LYS A 153 35.14 -8.97 5.79
C LYS A 153 35.89 -9.31 4.51
N LEU A 154 36.28 -8.30 3.74
CA LEU A 154 37.20 -8.49 2.61
C LEU A 154 38.49 -9.10 3.15
N LEU A 155 38.71 -10.39 2.86
CA LEU A 155 39.97 -11.06 3.09
C LEU A 155 40.94 -10.54 2.02
N TYR A 156 41.79 -9.59 2.40
CA TYR A 156 42.94 -9.22 1.58
C TYR A 156 43.89 -10.40 1.54
N LEU A 157 43.85 -11.18 0.46
CA LEU A 157 44.91 -12.13 0.15
C LEU A 157 46.08 -11.33 -0.43
N PRO A 158 47.27 -11.32 0.21
CA PRO A 158 48.43 -10.70 -0.40
C PRO A 158 48.75 -11.47 -1.68
N ILE A 159 48.75 -10.78 -2.83
CA ILE A 159 49.23 -11.33 -4.09
C ILE A 159 50.75 -11.50 -3.93
N VAL A 160 51.19 -12.73 -3.68
CA VAL A 160 52.60 -13.09 -3.77
C VAL A 160 52.93 -13.28 -5.24
N LEU A 161 53.47 -12.24 -5.88
CA LEU A 161 54.13 -12.36 -7.17
C LEU A 161 55.44 -13.16 -6.95
N LYS A 162 55.56 -14.30 -7.62
CA LYS A 162 56.79 -15.09 -7.71
C LYS A 162 57.70 -14.54 -8.81
#